data_AF-A0A699R396-F1
#
_entry.id   AF-A0A699R396-F1
#
_cell.length_a   1.000
_cell.length_b   1.000
_cell.length_c   1.000
_cell.angle_alpha   90.00
_cell.angle_beta   90.00
_cell.angle_gamma   90.00
#
_symmetry.space_group_name_H-M   'P 1'
#
loop_
_entity.id
_entity.type
_entity.pdbx_description
1 polymer ?
#
loop_
_entity_poly.entity_id
_entity_poly.type
_entity_poly.pdbx_seq_one_letter_code
_entity_poly.pdbx_strand_id
1 'polypeptide(L)'
;VYTVEFQKRGLPHCHTLIWVDENYWIQNHEDTYAFIFAELLLPEVDPVCYRIVSEFMIHGPCREICPMAACMKNSPKCAKYFPKEYCDHTYMDHDGFFHY
;
A
#
# COMPACT_ATOMS: atom_id res chain seq x y z
N VAL A 1 7.41 -15.73 -10.01
CA VAL A 1 8.62 -15.81 -9.13
C VAL A 1 8.39 -14.82 -8.01
N TYR A 2 8.71 -15.16 -6.77
CA TYR A 2 8.58 -14.20 -5.68
C TYR A 2 9.87 -14.17 -4.83
N THR A 3 10.19 -12.99 -4.32
CA THR A 3 11.31 -12.74 -3.42
C THR A 3 10.77 -12.03 -2.19
N VAL A 4 11.01 -12.61 -1.01
CA VAL A 4 10.67 -11.97 0.27
C VAL A 4 11.91 -11.28 0.81
N GLU A 5 11.83 -9.96 0.96
CA GLU A 5 12.90 -9.14 1.52
C GLU A 5 12.51 -8.63 2.91
N PHE A 6 13.43 -8.76 3.87
CA PHE A 6 13.25 -8.20 5.20
C PHE A 6 13.93 -6.83 5.27
N GLN A 7 13.15 -5.76 5.27
CA GLN A 7 13.70 -4.42 5.38
C GLN A 7 14.25 -4.18 6.79
N LYS A 8 15.37 -3.43 6.91
CA LYS A 8 16.07 -3.12 8.18
C LYS A 8 15.21 -2.44 9.26
N ARG A 9 13.95 -2.11 8.97
CA ARG A 9 13.00 -1.43 9.87
C ARG A 9 11.65 -2.15 10.02
N GLY A 10 11.54 -3.42 9.61
CA GLY A 10 10.38 -4.26 9.88
C GLY A 10 9.53 -4.61 8.66
N LEU A 11 8.74 -5.67 8.90
CA LEU A 11 7.82 -6.45 8.05
C LEU A 11 8.40 -7.01 6.74
N PRO A 12 8.11 -8.28 6.41
CA PRO A 12 8.53 -8.87 5.14
C PRO A 12 7.82 -8.17 3.98
N HIS A 13 8.61 -7.66 3.04
CA HIS A 13 8.11 -7.14 1.77
C HIS A 13 8.26 -8.22 0.71
N CYS A 14 7.13 -8.64 0.12
CA CYS A 14 7.15 -9.64 -0.94
C CYS A 14 7.15 -8.94 -2.31
N HIS A 15 8.22 -9.12 -3.07
CA HIS A 15 8.23 -8.78 -4.49
C HIS A 15 7.74 -10.01 -5.27
N THR A 16 6.55 -9.94 -5.86
CA THR A 16 5.98 -11.04 -6.65
C THR A 16 5.92 -10.65 -8.12
N LEU A 17 6.63 -11.40 -8.97
CA LEU A 17 6.50 -11.33 -10.43
C LEU A 17 5.47 -12.36 -10.88
N ILE A 18 4.41 -11.86 -11.52
CA ILE A 18 3.34 -12.63 -12.15
C ILE A 18 3.48 -12.45 -13.66
N TRP A 19 3.56 -13.57 -14.39
CA TRP A 19 3.45 -13.56 -15.84
C TRP A 19 2.01 -13.88 -16.22
N VAL A 20 1.42 -13.02 -17.04
CA VAL A 20 0.06 -13.18 -17.55
C VAL A 20 0.12 -13.50 -19.04
N ASP A 21 -0.87 -14.24 -19.52
CA ASP A 21 -1.04 -14.49 -20.96
C ASP A 21 -1.39 -13.18 -21.70
N GLU A 22 -1.11 -13.11 -23.00
CA GLU A 22 -1.33 -11.91 -23.82
C GLU A 22 -2.78 -11.39 -23.74
N ASN A 23 -3.75 -12.29 -23.54
CA ASN A 23 -5.16 -11.93 -23.38
C ASN A 23 -5.47 -11.14 -22.09
N TYR A 24 -4.54 -11.10 -21.14
CA TYR A 24 -4.68 -10.43 -19.84
C TYR A 24 -3.58 -9.37 -19.62
N TRP A 25 -2.97 -8.90 -20.71
CA TRP A 25 -1.96 -7.85 -20.63
C TRP A 25 -2.58 -6.53 -20.13
N ILE A 26 -1.99 -5.94 -19.08
CA ILE A 26 -2.38 -4.62 -18.55
C ILE A 26 -1.80 -3.54 -19.49
N GLN A 27 -2.64 -2.92 -20.33
CA GLN A 27 -2.21 -1.91 -21.30
C GLN A 27 -2.50 -0.49 -20.82
N ASN A 28 -3.53 -0.32 -19.98
CA ASN A 28 -3.95 0.97 -19.44
C ASN A 28 -4.33 0.84 -17.96
N HIS A 29 -4.63 1.97 -17.32
CA HIS A 29 -4.96 2.04 -15.89
C HIS A 29 -6.28 1.34 -15.53
N GLU A 30 -7.24 1.25 -16.47
CA GLU A 30 -8.52 0.58 -16.26
C GLU A 30 -8.32 -0.93 -16.15
N ASP A 31 -7.41 -1.50 -16.95
CA ASP A 31 -7.05 -2.92 -16.90
C ASP A 31 -6.47 -3.31 -15.53
N THR A 32 -5.76 -2.40 -14.85
CA THR A 32 -5.15 -2.65 -13.54
C THR A 32 -6.18 -3.08 -12.51
N TYR A 33 -7.36 -2.47 -12.50
CA TYR A 33 -8.42 -2.78 -11.54
C TYR A 33 -8.99 -4.18 -11.67
N ALA A 34 -8.93 -4.77 -12.87
CA ALA A 34 -9.39 -6.14 -13.09
C ALA A 34 -8.49 -7.18 -12.39
N PHE A 35 -7.23 -6.83 -12.10
CA PHE A 35 -6.23 -7.78 -11.59
C PHE A 35 -5.61 -7.38 -10.26
N ILE A 36 -5.52 -6.09 -9.95
CA ILE A 36 -4.84 -5.54 -8.78
C ILE A 36 -5.82 -4.65 -8.01
N PHE A 37 -6.29 -5.17 -6.89
CA PHE A 37 -7.06 -4.42 -5.91
C PHE A 37 -6.62 -4.83 -4.50
N ALA A 38 -6.74 -3.89 -3.57
CA ALA A 38 -6.47 -4.12 -2.16
C ALA A 38 -7.74 -3.79 -1.37
N GLU A 39 -8.37 -4.80 -0.80
CA GLU A 39 -9.56 -4.65 0.03
C GLU A 39 -9.22 -4.93 1.49
N LEU A 40 -9.69 -4.06 2.38
CA LEU A 40 -9.74 -4.35 3.81
C LEU A 40 -11.09 -4.99 4.12
N LEU A 41 -11.08 -6.31 4.28
CA LEU A 41 -12.29 -7.07 4.62
C LEU A 41 -12.88 -6.60 5.94
N LEU A 42 -14.20 -6.72 6.09
CA LEU A 42 -14.86 -6.40 7.36
C LEU A 42 -14.37 -7.33 8.50
N PRO A 43 -14.26 -6.83 9.74
CA PRO A 43 -13.83 -7.63 10.88
C PRO A 43 -14.69 -8.88 11.11
N GLU A 44 -15.96 -8.85 10.73
CA GLU A 44 -16.89 -9.97 10.86
C GLU A 44 -16.63 -11.11 9.85
N VAL A 45 -15.99 -10.79 8.72
CA VAL A 45 -15.68 -11.75 7.64
C VAL A 45 -14.34 -12.42 7.89
N ASP A 46 -13.30 -11.62 8.20
CA ASP A 46 -11.98 -12.13 8.55
C ASP A 46 -11.33 -11.26 9.64
N PRO A 47 -11.61 -11.55 10.92
CA PRO A 47 -11.10 -10.75 12.04
C PRO A 47 -9.58 -10.83 12.19
N VAL A 48 -8.97 -11.94 11.75
CA VAL A 48 -7.52 -12.14 11.88
C VAL A 48 -6.78 -11.30 10.84
N CYS A 49 -7.21 -11.37 9.57
CA CYS A 49 -6.63 -10.56 8.51
C CYS A 49 -6.87 -9.06 8.77
N TYR A 50 -8.09 -8.69 9.16
CA TYR A 50 -8.40 -7.29 9.50
C TYR A 50 -7.46 -6.75 10.58
N ARG A 51 -7.25 -7.51 11.68
CA ARG A 51 -6.34 -7.12 12.76
C ARG A 51 -4.91 -6.94 12.24
N ILE A 52 -4.40 -7.90 11.48
CA ILE A 52 -3.02 -7.85 10.95
C ILE A 52 -2.83 -6.64 10.04
N VAL A 53 -3.74 -6.41 9.09
CA VAL A 53 -3.65 -5.28 8.16
C VAL A 53 -3.79 -3.95 8.91
N SER A 54 -4.74 -3.85 9.84
CA SER A 54 -4.98 -2.63 10.61
C SER A 54 -3.82 -2.26 11.53
N GLU A 55 -3.16 -3.24 12.12
CA GLU A 55 -2.05 -3.03 13.06
C GLU A 55 -0.71 -2.77 12.34
N PHE A 56 -0.47 -3.44 11.21
CA PHE A 56 0.85 -3.51 10.60
C PHE A 56 0.96 -2.89 9.21
N MET A 57 -0.13 -2.75 8.46
CA MET A 57 -0.12 -2.27 7.07
C MET A 57 -0.77 -0.91 6.87
N ILE A 58 -1.68 -0.49 7.76
CA ILE A 58 -2.30 0.83 7.70
C ILE A 58 -1.38 1.85 8.36
N HIS A 59 -1.15 2.98 7.69
CA HIS A 59 -0.47 4.10 8.33
C HIS A 59 -1.41 4.70 9.38
N GLY A 60 -1.15 4.39 10.64
CA GLY A 60 -1.91 4.93 11.76
C GLY A 60 -1.80 6.45 11.88
N PRO A 61 -2.54 7.07 12.81
CA PRO A 61 -2.44 8.49 13.09
C PRO A 61 -0.98 8.88 13.38
N CYS A 62 -0.54 9.98 12.80
CA CYS A 62 0.78 10.57 13.05
C CYS A 62 0.63 12.08 13.24
N ARG A 63 1.75 12.82 13.26
CA ARG A 63 1.78 14.26 13.51
C ARG A 63 1.31 14.62 14.92
N GLU A 64 0.40 15.57 15.06
CA GLU A 64 -0.08 16.05 16.35
C GLU A 64 -0.77 14.93 17.15
N ILE A 65 -1.36 13.95 16.46
CA ILE A 65 -2.08 12.84 17.09
C ILE A 65 -1.10 11.79 17.67
N CYS A 66 0.01 11.53 16.99
CA CYS A 66 1.03 10.59 17.45
C CYS A 66 2.44 11.10 17.10
N PRO A 67 2.98 12.06 17.88
CA PRO A 67 4.27 12.68 17.59
C PRO A 67 5.45 11.72 17.77
N MET A 68 5.24 10.62 18.49
CA MET A 68 6.26 9.58 18.73
C MET A 68 6.30 8.51 17.62
N ALA A 69 5.41 8.58 16.63
CA ALA A 69 5.43 7.65 15.50
C ALA A 69 6.79 7.73 14.76
N ALA A 70 7.28 6.58 14.28
CA ALA A 70 8.59 6.48 13.64
C ALA A 70 8.77 7.41 12.43
N CYS A 71 7.67 7.78 11.76
CA CYS A 71 7.65 8.71 10.63
C CYS A 71 7.81 10.19 11.02
N MET A 72 7.67 10.54 12.30
CA MET A 72 7.70 11.92 12.81
C MET A 72 9.09 12.36 13.32
N LYS A 73 10.12 11.52 13.15
CA LYS A 73 11.44 11.77 13.73
C LYS A 73 12.03 13.10 13.24
N ASN A 74 12.26 14.02 14.17
CA ASN A 74 12.86 15.35 13.96
C ASN A 74 12.09 16.24 12.96
N SER A 75 10.79 16.02 12.77
CA SER A 75 10.00 16.79 11.82
C SER A 75 8.57 16.98 12.33
N PRO A 76 7.98 18.19 12.20
CA PRO A 76 6.56 18.39 12.45
C PRO A 76 5.68 17.76 11.35
N LYS A 77 6.27 17.36 10.21
CA LYS A 77 5.59 16.69 9.09
C LYS A 77 5.98 15.21 9.03
N CYS A 78 5.01 14.35 8.72
CA CYS A 78 5.26 12.94 8.47
C CYS A 78 6.25 12.75 7.30
N ALA A 79 7.37 12.07 7.54
CA ALA A 79 8.39 11.80 6.51
C ALA A 79 7.90 10.87 5.38
N LYS A 80 6.70 10.29 5.54
CA LYS A 80 6.00 9.48 4.51
C LYS A 80 4.85 10.24 3.84
N TYR A 81 4.71 11.54 4.14
CA TYR A 81 3.73 12.44 3.52
C TYR A 81 2.25 12.07 3.78
N PHE A 82 1.93 11.51 4.95
CA PHE A 82 0.55 11.23 5.34
C PHE A 82 -0.15 12.44 6.01
N PRO A 83 -1.48 12.59 5.89
CA PRO A 83 -2.33 11.81 4.99
C PRO A 83 -2.01 12.15 3.52
N LYS A 84 -2.08 11.15 2.65
CA LYS A 84 -1.98 11.36 1.20
C LYS A 84 -3.24 12.08 0.73
N GLU A 85 -3.12 12.83 -0.37
CA GLU A 85 -4.30 13.37 -1.04
C GLU A 85 -5.18 12.20 -1.49
N TYR A 86 -6.50 12.39 -1.38
CA TYR A 86 -7.44 11.39 -1.85
C TYR A 86 -7.38 11.35 -3.38
N CYS A 87 -7.30 10.14 -3.93
CA CYS A 87 -7.39 9.89 -5.35
C CYS A 87 -8.65 9.05 -5.60
N ASP A 88 -9.52 9.53 -6.48
CA ASP A 88 -10.78 8.86 -6.80
C ASP A 88 -10.60 7.69 -7.77
N HIS A 89 -9.52 7.70 -8.56
CA HIS A 89 -9.15 6.64 -9.47
C HIS A 89 -7.63 6.49 -9.59
N THR A 90 -7.18 5.26 -9.78
CA THR A 90 -5.80 4.88 -9.96
C THR A 90 -5.37 5.34 -11.33
N TYR A 91 -4.26 6.08 -11.39
CA TYR A 91 -3.68 6.53 -12.64
C TYR A 91 -2.17 6.27 -12.63
N MET A 92 -1.60 6.16 -13.82
CA MET A 92 -0.16 6.00 -14.02
C MET A 92 0.42 7.34 -14.50
N ASP A 93 1.46 7.82 -13.85
CA ASP A 93 2.15 9.03 -14.30
C ASP A 93 3.11 8.76 -15.47
N HIS A 94 3.74 9.83 -15.99
CA HIS A 94 4.67 9.74 -17.11
C HIS A 94 5.93 8.91 -16.81
N ASP A 95 6.27 8.72 -15.53
CA ASP A 95 7.40 7.92 -15.07
C ASP A 95 7.02 6.45 -14.82
N GLY A 96 5.74 6.09 -15.01
CA GLY A 96 5.23 4.74 -14.83
C GLY A 96 4.86 4.39 -13.39
N PHE A 97 4.76 5.37 -12.49
CA PHE A 97 4.28 5.13 -11.13
C PHE A 97 2.76 5.19 -11.05
N PHE A 98 2.19 4.20 -10.36
CA PHE A 98 0.78 4.19 -10.02
C PHE A 98 0.51 5.06 -8.78
N HIS A 99 -0.51 5.90 -8.91
CA HIS A 99 -1.09 6.68 -7.83
C HIS A 99 -2.47 6.11 -7.51
N TYR A 100 -2.82 6.04 -6.24
CA TYR A 100 -4.06 5.44 -5.72
C TYR A 100 -4.72 6.38 -4.71
#